data_AF-U1PD76-F1
#
_entry.id   AF-U1PD76-F1
#
_cell.length_a   1.000
_cell.length_b   1.000
_cell.length_c   1.000
_cell.angle_alpha   90.00
_cell.angle_beta   90.00
_cell.angle_gamma   90.00
#
_symmetry.space_group_name_H-M   'P 1'
#
loop_
_entity.id
_entity.type
_entity.pdbx_description
1 polymer ?
#
loop_
_entity_poly.entity_id
_entity_poly.type
_entity_poly.pdbx_seq_one_letter_code
_entity_poly.pdbx_strand_id
1 'polypeptide(L)'
;MVQDRLRDGKRIAQLLASEITGDQATLAHVVVADADPDVEPTADGAFAYRVIHVADSDALGTDDRGRPTLAADSPVNVDAEITEIATVSVQPNRARVEFTVAPERAAAAAADTELQTQSTDTGDTTLVITDGVEAKRVVPVFDAVVEGASVDAG
;
A
#
# COMPACT_ATOMS: atom_id res chain seq x y z
N MET A 1 -8.07 5.62 -30.02
CA MET A 1 -8.15 5.70 -28.55
C MET A 1 -6.73 5.63 -28.04
N VAL A 2 -6.20 6.76 -27.54
CA VAL A 2 -4.86 6.83 -26.98
C VAL A 2 -4.88 5.98 -25.71
N GLN A 3 -4.02 4.96 -25.64
CA GLN A 3 -3.64 4.42 -24.35
C GLN A 3 -2.87 5.55 -23.68
N ASP A 4 -3.56 6.35 -22.86
CA ASP A 4 -2.90 7.21 -21.90
C ASP A 4 -2.19 6.22 -20.97
N ARG A 5 -0.93 5.92 -21.31
CA ARG A 5 0.01 5.33 -20.37
C ARG A 5 0.06 6.34 -19.26
N LEU A 6 -0.72 6.09 -18.24
CA LEU A 6 -0.92 6.97 -17.12
C LEU A 6 0.42 7.12 -16.43
N ARG A 7 1.18 8.13 -16.84
CA ARG A 7 2.47 8.54 -16.29
C ARG A 7 2.29 9.75 -15.38
N ASP A 8 1.16 9.80 -14.70
CA ASP A 8 0.85 10.78 -13.69
C ASP A 8 0.94 10.04 -12.35
N GLY A 9 1.99 10.34 -11.58
CA GLY A 9 2.25 9.65 -10.32
C GLY A 9 1.12 9.75 -9.30
N LYS A 10 0.41 10.88 -9.26
CA LYS A 10 -0.75 11.06 -8.39
C LYS A 10 -1.86 10.09 -8.80
N ARG A 11 -2.14 10.01 -10.10
CA ARG A 11 -3.18 9.11 -10.61
C ARG A 11 -2.78 7.64 -10.46
N ILE A 12 -1.49 7.30 -10.61
CA ILE A 12 -0.96 5.95 -10.34
C ILE A 12 -1.18 5.59 -8.86
N ALA A 13 -0.84 6.47 -7.92
CA ALA A 13 -1.01 6.22 -6.49
C ALA A 13 -2.50 6.06 -6.10
N GLN A 14 -3.41 6.79 -6.75
CA GLN A 14 -4.85 6.61 -6.56
C GLN A 14 -5.36 5.25 -7.07
N LEU A 15 -4.85 4.80 -8.22
CA LEU A 15 -5.17 3.46 -8.73
C LEU A 15 -4.64 2.40 -7.77
N LEU A 16 -3.39 2.50 -7.36
CA LEU A 16 -2.78 1.60 -6.38
C LEU A 16 -3.61 1.51 -5.09
N ALA A 17 -4.02 2.64 -4.52
CA ALA A 17 -4.88 2.66 -3.33
C ALA A 17 -6.20 1.93 -3.57
N SER A 18 -6.77 2.05 -4.77
CA SER A 18 -8.01 1.38 -5.15
C SER A 18 -7.84 -0.13 -5.32
N GLU A 19 -6.71 -0.59 -5.84
CA GLU A 19 -6.41 -2.02 -5.95
C GLU A 19 -6.20 -2.64 -4.56
N ILE A 20 -5.43 -1.98 -3.68
CA ILE A 20 -5.16 -2.48 -2.32
C ILE A 20 -6.44 -2.54 -1.48
N THR A 21 -7.28 -1.49 -1.52
CA THR A 21 -8.52 -1.42 -0.72
C THR A 21 -9.71 -2.10 -1.40
N GLY A 22 -9.56 -2.53 -2.66
CA GLY A 22 -10.59 -3.21 -3.42
C GLY A 22 -10.59 -4.72 -3.23
N ASP A 23 -9.48 -5.30 -2.77
CA ASP A 23 -9.38 -6.71 -2.44
C ASP A 23 -10.03 -7.00 -1.08
N GLN A 24 -11.06 -7.85 -1.10
CA GLN A 24 -11.85 -8.22 0.08
C GLN A 24 -11.47 -9.61 0.64
N ALA A 25 -10.37 -10.20 0.16
CA ALA A 25 -9.84 -11.46 0.63
C ALA A 25 -8.74 -11.19 1.66
N THR A 26 -7.47 -11.43 1.30
CA THR A 26 -6.33 -11.28 2.21
C THR A 26 -6.14 -9.85 2.68
N LEU A 27 -6.47 -8.86 1.84
CA LEU A 27 -6.30 -7.44 2.16
C LEU A 27 -7.54 -6.82 2.84
N ALA A 28 -8.53 -7.62 3.26
CA ALA A 28 -9.70 -7.11 3.98
C ALA A 28 -9.34 -6.34 5.26
N HIS A 29 -8.17 -6.62 5.83
CA HIS A 29 -7.62 -5.98 7.03
C HIS A 29 -6.63 -4.83 6.74
N VAL A 30 -6.46 -4.47 5.47
CA VAL A 30 -5.53 -3.43 5.06
C VAL A 30 -6.27 -2.12 4.81
N VAL A 31 -5.79 -1.06 5.44
CA VAL A 31 -6.37 0.28 5.36
C VAL A 31 -5.36 1.25 4.76
N VAL A 32 -5.86 2.16 3.92
CA VAL A 32 -5.11 3.35 3.48
C VAL A 32 -5.38 4.47 4.48
N ALA A 33 -4.34 4.90 5.18
CA ALA A 33 -4.38 5.92 6.24
C ALA A 33 -3.61 7.18 5.84
N ASP A 34 -3.95 8.31 6.48
CA ASP A 34 -3.27 9.59 6.30
C ASP A 34 -3.19 10.06 4.83
N ALA A 35 -4.19 9.72 4.03
CA ALA A 35 -4.16 10.01 2.60
C ALA A 35 -4.34 11.51 2.30
N ASP A 36 -3.41 12.05 1.52
CA ASP A 36 -3.51 13.39 0.94
C ASP A 36 -3.99 13.30 -0.53
N PRO A 37 -5.28 13.55 -0.82
CA PRO A 37 -5.80 13.51 -2.17
C PRO A 37 -5.32 14.68 -3.04
N ASP A 38 -4.77 15.73 -2.43
CA ASP A 38 -4.32 16.96 -3.07
C ASP A 38 -2.79 17.06 -3.13
N VAL A 39 -2.08 15.97 -2.77
CA VAL A 39 -0.62 15.89 -2.84
C VAL A 39 -0.09 16.31 -4.22
N GLU A 40 0.91 17.19 -4.20
CA GLU A 40 1.65 17.62 -5.37
C GLU A 40 2.93 16.79 -5.51
N PRO A 41 3.14 16.09 -6.65
CA PRO A 41 4.32 15.24 -6.82
C PRO A 41 5.65 16.00 -6.80
N THR A 42 6.67 15.44 -6.14
CA THR A 42 8.03 16.01 -6.11
C THR A 42 9.05 15.04 -6.72
N ALA A 43 10.22 15.53 -7.12
CA ALA A 43 11.27 14.68 -7.70
C ALA A 43 11.76 13.60 -6.71
N ASP A 44 11.80 13.95 -5.41
CA ASP A 44 12.25 13.04 -4.35
C ASP A 44 11.13 12.08 -3.91
N GLY A 45 9.87 12.43 -4.18
CA GLY A 45 8.68 11.70 -3.74
C GLY A 45 7.97 12.47 -2.65
N ALA A 46 6.75 12.93 -2.92
CA ALA A 46 5.89 13.52 -1.91
C ALA A 46 5.10 12.41 -1.21
N PHE A 47 5.01 12.46 0.11
CA PHE A 47 4.19 11.52 0.87
C PHE A 47 2.73 11.59 0.40
N ALA A 48 2.13 10.45 0.06
CA ALA A 48 0.74 10.38 -0.39
C ALA A 48 -0.17 9.72 0.65
N TYR A 49 0.23 8.57 1.20
CA TYR A 49 -0.52 7.85 2.24
C TYR A 49 0.33 6.73 2.86
N ARG A 50 -0.14 6.22 4.00
CA ARG A 50 0.36 5.00 4.64
C ARG A 50 -0.58 3.84 4.35
N VAL A 51 -0.03 2.64 4.30
CA VAL A 51 -0.78 1.39 4.25
C VAL A 51 -0.55 0.66 5.56
N ILE A 52 -1.63 0.40 6.27
CA ILE A 52 -1.61 -0.23 7.59
C ILE A 52 -2.36 -1.55 7.55
N HIS A 53 -1.86 -2.53 8.27
CA HIS A 53 -2.57 -3.77 8.59
C HIS A 53 -3.20 -3.63 9.98
N VAL A 54 -4.45 -4.07 10.12
CA VAL A 54 -5.19 -4.04 11.38
C VAL A 54 -5.50 -5.48 11.79
N ALA A 55 -4.86 -5.94 12.86
CA ALA A 55 -5.04 -7.32 13.33
C ALA A 55 -6.46 -7.60 13.83
N ASP A 56 -7.10 -6.60 14.45
CA ASP A 56 -8.44 -6.71 15.02
C ASP A 56 -9.52 -6.23 14.03
N SER A 57 -10.37 -7.14 13.57
CA SER A 57 -11.52 -6.84 12.72
C SER A 57 -12.48 -5.83 13.35
N ASP A 58 -12.60 -5.79 14.68
CA ASP A 58 -13.51 -4.88 15.38
C ASP A 58 -13.00 -3.42 15.33
N ALA A 59 -11.72 -3.22 15.00
CA ALA A 59 -11.14 -1.89 14.76
C ALA A 59 -11.35 -1.40 13.31
N LEU A 60 -11.90 -2.25 12.43
CA LEU A 60 -12.21 -1.90 11.05
C LEU A 60 -13.66 -1.42 10.91
N GLY A 61 -13.81 -0.28 10.24
CA GLY A 61 -15.07 0.14 9.64
C GLY A 61 -15.00 0.01 8.12
N THR A 62 -16.07 0.41 7.44
CA THR A 62 -16.07 0.57 5.99
C THR A 62 -16.52 1.96 5.59
N ASP A 63 -15.92 2.52 4.55
CA ASP A 63 -16.41 3.75 3.92
C ASP A 63 -17.74 3.52 3.17
N ASP A 64 -18.32 4.58 2.60
CA ASP A 64 -19.58 4.51 1.82
C ASP A 64 -19.51 3.56 0.61
N ARG A 65 -18.31 3.12 0.21
CA ARG A 65 -18.06 2.20 -0.91
C ARG A 65 -17.77 0.78 -0.44
N GLY A 66 -17.83 0.50 0.86
CA GLY A 66 -17.51 -0.79 1.44
C GLY A 66 -16.00 -1.06 1.55
N ARG A 67 -15.14 -0.04 1.44
CA ARG A 67 -13.69 -0.20 1.57
C ARG A 67 -13.27 -0.12 3.02
N PRO A 68 -12.30 -0.93 3.46
CA PRO A 68 -11.84 -0.92 4.85
C PRO A 68 -11.28 0.47 5.23
N THR A 69 -11.70 0.94 6.40
CA THR A 69 -11.21 2.16 7.05
C THR A 69 -10.99 1.88 8.53
N LEU A 70 -10.19 2.71 9.21
CA LEU A 70 -10.20 2.72 10.66
C LEU A 70 -11.57 3.19 11.14
N ALA A 71 -12.17 2.45 12.08
CA ALA A 71 -13.44 2.82 12.67
C ALA A 71 -13.27 4.11 13.50
N ALA A 72 -13.88 5.22 13.02
CA ALA A 72 -13.77 6.54 13.65
C ALA A 72 -14.32 6.60 15.09
N ASP A 73 -15.24 5.68 15.41
CA ASP A 73 -15.91 5.55 16.71
C ASP A 73 -15.45 4.34 17.52
N SER A 74 -14.48 3.56 17.03
CA SER A 74 -13.80 2.65 17.94
C SER A 74 -13.13 3.56 18.97
N PRO A 75 -13.37 3.39 20.29
CA PRO A 75 -12.53 4.08 21.26
C PRO A 75 -11.11 3.83 20.81
N VAL A 76 -10.24 4.83 20.94
CA VAL A 76 -8.80 4.66 20.76
C VAL A 76 -8.37 3.59 21.77
N ASN A 77 -8.65 2.33 21.48
CA ASN A 77 -8.36 1.20 22.30
C ASN A 77 -6.95 0.93 21.84
N VAL A 78 -6.05 1.39 22.68
CA VAL A 78 -4.61 1.51 22.49
C VAL A 78 -3.95 0.13 22.27
N ASP A 79 -4.76 -0.93 22.07
CA ASP A 79 -4.41 -2.34 21.92
C ASP A 79 -4.77 -2.92 20.54
N ALA A 80 -5.45 -2.18 19.64
CA ALA A 80 -5.57 -2.65 18.26
C ALA A 80 -4.17 -2.63 17.65
N GLU A 81 -3.63 -3.83 17.37
CA GLU A 81 -2.30 -3.95 16.76
C GLU A 81 -2.40 -3.47 15.31
N ILE A 82 -2.13 -2.17 15.14
CA ILE A 82 -2.01 -1.50 13.85
C ILE A 82 -0.53 -1.51 13.49
N THR A 83 -0.22 -2.13 12.37
CA THR A 83 1.13 -2.19 11.83
C THR A 83 1.20 -1.39 10.54
N GLU A 84 2.05 -0.37 10.48
CA GLU A 84 2.38 0.24 9.19
C GLU A 84 3.24 -0.74 8.39
N ILE A 85 2.70 -1.23 7.28
CA ILE A 85 3.38 -2.20 6.43
C ILE A 85 4.06 -1.55 5.23
N ALA A 86 3.54 -0.41 4.78
CA ALA A 86 4.16 0.36 3.69
C ALA A 86 3.81 1.85 3.73
N THR A 87 4.69 2.66 3.14
CA THR A 87 4.45 4.07 2.84
C THR A 87 4.46 4.28 1.33
N VAL A 88 3.49 5.05 0.82
CA VAL A 88 3.40 5.40 -0.60
C VAL A 88 3.77 6.87 -0.81
N SER A 89 4.71 7.10 -1.73
CA SER A 89 5.11 8.44 -2.17
C SER A 89 4.95 8.63 -3.66
N VAL A 90 4.68 9.86 -4.10
CA VAL A 90 4.40 10.21 -5.49
C VAL A 90 5.49 11.10 -6.07
N GLN A 91 5.99 10.68 -7.23
CA GLN A 91 6.85 11.47 -8.10
C GLN A 91 6.06 11.82 -9.37
N PRO A 92 6.48 12.81 -10.19
CA PRO A 92 5.66 13.28 -11.30
C PRO A 92 5.11 12.20 -12.22
N ASN A 93 5.88 11.11 -12.43
CA ASN A 93 5.54 10.05 -13.37
C ASN A 93 5.46 8.64 -12.79
N ARG A 94 5.49 8.50 -11.46
CA ARG A 94 5.52 7.20 -10.79
C ARG A 94 5.11 7.31 -9.33
N ALA A 95 4.60 6.23 -8.77
CA ALA A 95 4.46 6.05 -7.34
C ALA A 95 5.59 5.14 -6.84
N ARG A 96 6.03 5.35 -5.60
CA ARG A 96 6.96 4.47 -4.89
C ARG A 96 6.24 3.87 -3.69
N VAL A 97 6.39 2.58 -3.49
CA VAL A 97 5.83 1.84 -2.35
C VAL A 97 6.99 1.30 -1.54
N GLU A 98 7.21 1.85 -0.37
CA GLU A 98 8.29 1.46 0.53
C GLU A 98 7.73 0.53 1.61
N PHE A 99 8.23 -0.70 1.66
CA PHE A 99 7.86 -1.69 2.66
C PHE A 99 8.84 -1.65 3.83
N THR A 100 8.32 -1.37 5.01
CA THR A 100 9.08 -1.33 6.29
C THR A 100 8.94 -2.63 7.07
N VAL A 101 7.94 -3.45 6.73
CA VAL A 101 7.66 -4.75 7.36
C VAL A 101 7.86 -5.86 6.35
N ALA A 102 8.54 -6.93 6.78
CA ALA A 102 8.88 -8.09 5.96
C ALA A 102 9.43 -7.72 4.55
N PRO A 103 10.43 -6.82 4.44
CA PRO A 103 10.90 -6.33 3.14
C PRO A 103 11.47 -7.45 2.27
N GLU A 104 12.14 -8.45 2.84
CA GLU A 104 12.58 -9.66 2.12
C GLU A 104 11.42 -10.42 1.46
N ARG A 105 10.26 -10.50 2.12
CA ARG A 105 9.07 -11.11 1.51
C ARG A 105 8.51 -10.24 0.40
N ALA A 106 8.47 -8.92 0.61
CA ALA A 106 8.05 -7.98 -0.44
C ALA A 106 8.93 -8.13 -1.69
N ALA A 107 10.25 -8.19 -1.51
CA ALA A 107 11.21 -8.37 -2.60
C ALA A 107 11.05 -9.73 -3.30
N ALA A 108 10.85 -10.81 -2.54
CA ALA A 108 10.64 -12.14 -3.10
C ALA A 108 9.36 -12.20 -3.94
N ALA A 109 8.24 -11.68 -3.42
CA ALA A 109 6.97 -11.64 -4.16
C ALA A 109 7.05 -10.71 -5.37
N ALA A 110 7.77 -9.58 -5.27
CA ALA A 110 7.96 -8.66 -6.39
C ALA A 110 8.78 -9.27 -7.54
N ALA A 111 9.67 -10.21 -7.26
CA ALA A 111 10.45 -10.91 -8.29
C ALA A 111 9.56 -11.69 -9.27
N ASP A 112 8.38 -12.14 -8.83
CA ASP A 112 7.41 -12.89 -9.65
C ASP A 112 6.40 -11.99 -10.39
N THR A 113 6.41 -10.68 -10.15
CA THR A 113 5.38 -9.74 -10.66
C THR A 113 5.87 -8.79 -11.77
N GLU A 114 7.12 -8.95 -12.22
CA GLU A 114 7.80 -8.05 -13.18
C GLU A 114 7.89 -6.58 -12.71
N LEU A 115 7.66 -6.31 -11.42
CA LEU A 115 7.72 -4.95 -10.86
C LEU A 115 9.17 -4.49 -10.65
N GLN A 116 9.42 -3.21 -10.92
CA GLN A 116 10.73 -2.62 -10.64
C GLN A 116 10.93 -2.48 -9.13
N THR A 117 11.93 -3.18 -8.62
CA THR A 117 12.29 -3.18 -7.20
C THR A 117 13.61 -2.46 -6.99
N GLN A 118 13.64 -1.62 -5.96
CA GLN A 118 14.83 -0.96 -5.44
C GLN A 118 14.99 -1.38 -3.99
N SER A 119 16.06 -2.11 -3.69
CA SER A 119 16.42 -2.46 -2.32
C SER A 119 17.55 -1.55 -1.86
N THR A 120 17.47 -1.07 -0.62
CA THR A 120 18.56 -0.34 0.03
C THR A 120 19.42 -1.28 0.85
N ASP A 121 20.67 -0.90 1.12
CA ASP A 121 21.54 -1.67 2.02
C ASP A 121 21.03 -1.72 3.48
N THR A 122 20.01 -0.89 3.82
CA THR A 122 19.33 -0.89 5.12
C THR A 122 18.28 -1.99 5.27
N GLY A 123 18.04 -2.77 4.21
CA GLY A 123 17.06 -3.86 4.21
C GLY A 123 15.67 -3.44 3.76
N ASP A 124 15.43 -2.18 3.42
CA ASP A 124 14.12 -1.72 2.96
C ASP A 124 13.89 -2.14 1.50
N THR A 125 12.64 -2.48 1.18
CA THR A 125 12.23 -2.81 -0.20
C THR A 125 11.29 -1.74 -0.73
N THR A 126 11.69 -1.08 -1.82
CA THR A 126 10.84 -0.12 -2.53
C THR A 126 10.41 -0.66 -3.89
N LEU A 127 9.11 -0.67 -4.18
CA LEU A 127 8.58 -0.89 -5.52
C LEU A 127 8.37 0.44 -6.24
N VAL A 128 8.68 0.47 -7.54
CA VAL A 128 8.43 1.62 -8.41
C VAL A 128 7.31 1.27 -9.37
N ILE A 129 6.21 2.03 -9.30
CA ILE A 129 4.99 1.82 -10.10
C ILE A 129 4.84 2.97 -11.08
N THR A 130 4.81 2.63 -12.37
CA THR A 130 4.88 3.59 -13.48
C THR A 130 3.61 3.64 -14.32
N ASP A 131 2.69 2.69 -14.14
CA ASP A 131 1.36 2.69 -14.74
C ASP A 131 0.32 1.88 -13.96
N GLY A 132 -0.92 1.90 -14.45
CA GLY A 132 -2.04 1.20 -13.80
C GLY A 132 -2.03 -0.33 -13.96
N VAL A 133 -1.27 -0.90 -14.90
CA VAL A 133 -1.08 -2.36 -15.00
C VAL A 133 -0.14 -2.82 -13.90
N GLU A 134 0.96 -2.08 -13.69
CA GLU A 134 1.88 -2.32 -12.57
C GLU A 134 1.15 -2.17 -11.22
N ALA A 135 0.25 -1.18 -11.07
CA ALA A 135 -0.54 -1.01 -9.85
C ALA A 135 -1.34 -2.28 -9.46
N LYS A 136 -1.87 -3.03 -10.43
CA LYS A 136 -2.59 -4.30 -10.18
C LYS A 136 -1.67 -5.41 -9.70
N ARG A 137 -0.44 -5.41 -10.18
CA ARG A 137 0.57 -6.43 -9.87
C ARG A 137 1.14 -6.29 -8.46
N VAL A 138 0.81 -5.19 -7.77
CA VAL A 138 1.23 -4.93 -6.39
C VAL A 138 0.43 -5.73 -5.36
N VAL A 139 -0.82 -6.10 -5.66
CA VAL A 139 -1.70 -6.88 -4.76
C VAL A 139 -1.02 -8.15 -4.20
N PRO A 140 -0.47 -9.07 -5.02
CA PRO A 140 0.20 -10.26 -4.49
C PRO A 140 1.44 -9.98 -3.63
N VAL A 141 2.06 -8.79 -3.76
CA VAL A 141 3.17 -8.39 -2.89
C VAL A 141 2.66 -7.99 -1.51
N PHE A 142 1.55 -7.23 -1.44
CA PHE A 142 0.91 -6.92 -0.16
C PHE A 142 0.36 -8.17 0.53
N ASP A 143 -0.22 -9.12 -0.21
CA ASP A 143 -0.66 -10.40 0.33
C ASP A 143 0.49 -11.11 1.06
N ALA A 144 1.63 -11.26 0.38
CA ALA A 144 2.80 -11.94 0.94
C ALA A 144 3.37 -11.25 2.19
N VAL A 145 3.29 -9.91 2.26
CA VAL A 145 3.74 -9.11 3.41
C VAL A 145 2.78 -9.25 4.59
N VAL A 146 1.47 -9.20 4.36
CA VAL A 146 0.44 -9.38 5.39
C VAL A 146 0.48 -10.80 5.97
N GLU A 147 0.66 -11.82 5.12
CA GLU A 147 0.90 -13.19 5.55
C GLU A 147 2.22 -13.36 6.34
N GLY A 148 3.19 -12.47 6.16
CA GLY A 148 4.41 -12.41 6.98
C GLY A 148 4.15 -11.77 8.34
N ALA A 149 3.55 -10.58 8.34
CA ALA A 149 3.27 -9.81 9.55
C ALA A 149 2.36 -10.55 10.54
N SER A 150 1.37 -11.29 10.04
CA SER A 150 0.49 -12.13 10.87
C SER A 150 1.20 -13.33 11.51
N VAL A 151 2.33 -13.79 10.95
CA VAL A 151 3.13 -14.88 11.52
C VAL A 151 4.08 -14.39 12.60
N ASP A 152 4.59 -13.16 12.48
CA ASP A 152 5.47 -12.54 13.49
C ASP A 152 4.70 -12.02 14.72
N ALA A 153 3.38 -11.83 14.60
CA ALA A 153 2.49 -11.37 15.68
C ALA A 153 1.93 -12.51 16.59
N GLY A 154 2.26 -13.79 16.34
CA GLY A 154 1.76 -14.95 17.08
C GLY A 154 2.82 -15.73 17.85
#